data_AF-A0A9Q2S6E9-F1
#
_entry.id   AF-A0A9Q2S6E9-F1
#
_cell.length_a   1.000
_cell.length_b   1.000
_cell.length_c   1.000
_cell.angle_alpha   90.00
_cell.angle_beta   90.00
_cell.angle_gamma   90.00
#
_symmetry.space_group_name_H-M   'P 1'
#
loop_
_entity.id
_entity.type
_entity.pdbx_description
1 polymer ?
#
loop_
_entity_poly.entity_id
_entity_poly.type
_entity_poly.pdbx_seq_one_letter_code
_entity_poly.pdbx_strand_id
1 'polypeptide(L)'
;MILLNGYGFGRTRFRFGKSFMKHLIFAALVASVPAVAFAETRLERLETISENMTDAMYNAMIRMVEQQGGNPEPLRSAIPSSEWDDTFRTAGACVLDKYISASSGSAVDEMLDKMEAFIPEMAEMDLDALGDETDFLPEGVSDDYSIAVNQDCGMADVMLDRMDESGFTAALMQSMSGN
;
A
#
# COMPACT_ATOMS: atom_id res chain seq x y z
N MET A 1 51.99 -2.09 -77.56
CA MET A 1 51.04 -3.17 -77.90
C MET A 1 49.67 -2.69 -77.40
N ILE A 2 48.83 -1.99 -78.16
CA ILE A 2 48.26 -2.19 -79.52
C ILE A 2 47.10 -3.21 -79.52
N LEU A 3 45.87 -2.66 -79.40
CA LEU A 3 44.57 -3.12 -79.94
C LEU A 3 44.01 -4.48 -79.41
N LEU A 4 42.75 -4.90 -79.59
CA LEU A 4 41.53 -4.54 -80.36
C LEU A 4 40.26 -4.77 -79.46
N ASN A 5 38.98 -4.48 -79.73
CA ASN A 5 38.19 -3.48 -80.51
C ASN A 5 36.68 -3.59 -80.11
N GLY A 6 35.85 -2.57 -80.41
CA GLY A 6 34.36 -2.68 -80.46
C GLY A 6 33.60 -1.83 -79.41
N TYR A 7 32.97 -0.67 -79.68
CA TYR A 7 31.91 -0.22 -80.62
C TYR A 7 30.45 -0.53 -80.23
N GLY A 8 29.59 0.50 -80.27
CA GLY A 8 28.13 0.44 -80.02
C GLY A 8 27.60 1.48 -79.02
N PHE A 9 27.78 2.79 -79.22
CA PHE A 9 26.94 3.67 -80.07
C PHE A 9 25.48 3.82 -79.60
N GLY A 10 25.17 4.91 -78.88
CA GLY A 10 23.82 5.29 -78.46
C GLY A 10 23.73 6.73 -77.93
N ARG A 11 22.73 7.49 -78.39
CA ARG A 11 22.35 8.84 -77.88
C ARG A 11 21.35 8.63 -76.69
N THR A 12 20.97 9.59 -75.83
CA THR A 12 20.86 11.05 -76.00
C THR A 12 20.82 11.81 -74.65
N ARG A 13 21.12 13.12 -74.72
CA ARG A 13 21.02 14.22 -73.73
C ARG A 13 19.96 14.18 -72.59
N PHE A 14 20.43 14.52 -71.39
CA PHE A 14 19.98 15.59 -70.45
C PHE A 14 18.64 15.55 -69.67
N ARG A 15 18.82 15.73 -68.34
CA ARG A 15 18.11 16.63 -67.38
C ARG A 15 16.65 16.38 -66.93
N PHE A 16 16.53 16.26 -65.61
CA PHE A 16 15.58 16.95 -64.70
C PHE A 16 14.07 16.86 -65.00
N GLY A 17 13.37 16.03 -64.22
CA GLY A 17 11.92 16.11 -63.98
C GLY A 17 11.60 15.75 -62.53
N LYS A 18 10.79 16.58 -61.84
CA LYS A 18 10.33 16.30 -60.47
C LYS A 18 9.21 15.26 -60.50
N SER A 19 9.28 14.24 -59.64
CA SER A 19 8.09 13.61 -59.06
C SER A 19 8.46 12.91 -57.75
N PHE A 20 8.41 13.63 -56.64
CA PHE A 20 8.70 13.12 -55.30
C PHE A 20 7.37 13.01 -54.54
N MET A 21 6.65 11.90 -54.72
CA MET A 21 5.32 11.71 -54.14
C MET A 21 4.97 10.22 -54.03
N LYS A 22 4.50 9.80 -52.84
CA LYS A 22 4.18 8.42 -52.43
C LYS A 22 5.42 7.49 -52.34
N HIS A 23 5.60 6.64 -51.33
CA HIS A 23 4.67 6.11 -50.33
C HIS A 23 5.25 6.04 -48.91
N LEU A 24 4.38 6.34 -47.93
CA LEU A 24 4.17 5.59 -46.68
C LEU A 24 5.40 5.04 -45.92
N ILE A 25 5.86 5.79 -44.91
CA ILE A 25 6.09 5.20 -43.57
C ILE A 25 5.33 6.07 -42.56
N PHE A 26 4.44 5.46 -41.78
CA PHE A 26 3.78 6.12 -40.67
C PHE A 26 4.79 6.29 -39.53
N ALA A 27 5.38 7.48 -39.40
CA ALA A 27 6.08 7.89 -38.19
C ALA A 27 5.04 8.22 -37.11
N ALA A 28 4.34 7.20 -36.64
CA ALA A 28 3.50 7.27 -35.45
C ALA A 28 4.43 7.40 -34.24
N LEU A 29 4.88 8.64 -33.97
CA LEU A 29 5.58 9.00 -32.76
C LEU A 29 4.57 8.92 -31.62
N VAL A 30 4.35 7.69 -31.15
CA VAL A 30 3.60 7.42 -29.92
C VAL A 30 4.33 8.19 -28.83
N ALA A 31 3.71 9.26 -28.36
CA ALA A 31 4.16 9.93 -27.17
C ALA A 31 4.05 8.91 -26.03
N SER A 32 5.18 8.32 -25.64
CA SER A 32 5.32 7.58 -24.40
C SER A 32 5.25 8.59 -23.25
N VAL A 33 4.06 9.16 -23.06
CA VAL A 33 3.64 9.69 -21.76
C VAL A 33 3.91 8.54 -20.79
N PRO A 34 4.78 8.71 -19.79
CA PRO A 34 4.81 7.77 -18.70
C PRO A 34 3.44 7.88 -18.05
N ALA A 35 2.56 6.92 -18.34
CA ALA A 35 1.40 6.71 -17.52
C ALA A 35 1.97 6.41 -16.14
N VAL A 36 1.86 7.38 -15.23
CA VAL A 36 2.12 7.15 -13.81
C VAL A 36 1.01 6.24 -13.31
N ALA A 37 1.19 4.94 -13.56
CA ALA A 37 0.65 3.93 -12.68
C ALA A 37 1.23 4.29 -11.32
N PHE A 38 0.39 4.85 -10.47
CA PHE A 38 0.69 5.06 -9.06
C PHE A 38 0.85 3.65 -8.48
N ALA A 39 2.10 3.17 -8.46
CA ALA A 39 2.47 2.05 -7.64
C ALA A 39 2.31 2.55 -6.21
N GLU A 40 1.22 2.12 -5.58
CA GLU A 40 0.86 2.44 -4.21
C GLU A 40 2.08 2.26 -3.31
N THR A 41 2.44 3.31 -2.58
CA THR A 41 3.60 3.25 -1.71
C THR A 41 3.34 2.31 -0.54
N ARG A 42 4.40 1.76 0.05
CA ARG A 42 4.28 0.96 1.28
C ARG A 42 3.58 1.70 2.41
N LEU A 43 3.63 3.03 2.42
CA LEU A 43 2.92 3.87 3.37
C LEU A 43 1.41 3.90 3.09
N GLU A 44 1.01 4.16 1.84
CA GLU A 44 -0.41 4.15 1.43
C GLU A 44 -1.04 2.74 1.59
N ARG A 45 -0.28 1.66 1.30
CA ARG A 45 -0.71 0.29 1.61
C ARG A 45 -0.86 0.08 3.12
N LEU A 46 0.15 0.42 3.93
CA LEU A 46 0.10 0.21 5.39
C LEU A 46 -1.05 0.99 6.04
N GLU A 47 -1.24 2.24 5.64
CA GLU A 47 -2.35 3.11 6.02
C GLU A 47 -3.69 2.41 5.73
N THR A 48 -3.98 2.13 4.46
CA THR A 48 -5.21 1.44 4.01
C THR A 48 -5.44 0.11 4.74
N ILE A 49 -4.40 -0.72 4.88
CA ILE A 49 -4.47 -2.00 5.59
C ILE A 49 -4.82 -1.78 7.07
N SER A 50 -4.13 -0.88 7.75
CA SER A 50 -4.31 -0.62 9.17
C SER A 50 -5.66 0.00 9.49
N GLU A 51 -6.21 0.85 8.62
CA GLU A 51 -7.55 1.42 8.74
C GLU A 51 -8.60 0.30 8.68
N ASN A 52 -8.51 -0.58 7.68
CA ASN A 52 -9.41 -1.75 7.55
C ASN A 52 -9.28 -2.73 8.74
N MET A 53 -8.06 -3.02 9.21
CA MET A 53 -7.84 -3.88 10.39
C MET A 53 -8.39 -3.24 11.68
N THR A 54 -8.25 -1.92 11.82
CA THR A 54 -8.76 -1.16 12.97
C THR A 54 -10.29 -1.15 13.00
N ASP A 55 -10.94 -0.87 11.86
CA ASP A 55 -12.38 -0.97 11.70
C ASP A 55 -12.90 -2.40 11.96
N ALA A 56 -12.21 -3.42 11.44
CA ALA A 56 -12.57 -4.82 11.68
C ALA A 56 -12.48 -5.19 13.18
N MET A 57 -11.43 -4.73 13.87
CA MET A 57 -11.24 -4.92 15.31
C MET A 57 -12.35 -4.25 16.14
N TYR A 58 -12.70 -2.99 15.85
CA TYR A 58 -13.79 -2.31 16.56
C TYR A 58 -15.15 -2.97 16.30
N ASN A 59 -15.41 -3.42 15.07
CA ASN A 59 -16.59 -4.23 14.77
C ASN A 59 -16.59 -5.56 15.54
N ALA A 60 -15.44 -6.22 15.72
CA ALA A 60 -15.33 -7.43 16.53
C ALA A 60 -15.60 -7.19 18.03
N MET A 61 -15.17 -6.05 18.59
CA MET A 61 -15.51 -5.66 19.98
C MET A 61 -17.01 -5.42 20.17
N ILE A 62 -17.67 -4.82 19.17
CA ILE A 62 -19.14 -4.65 19.16
C ILE A 62 -19.84 -6.02 19.12
N ARG A 63 -19.40 -6.94 18.26
CA ARG A 63 -19.92 -8.32 18.22
C ARG A 63 -19.77 -9.03 19.57
N MET A 64 -18.59 -8.93 20.21
CA MET A 64 -18.33 -9.52 21.52
C MET A 64 -19.28 -8.99 22.59
N VAL A 65 -19.50 -7.67 22.67
CA VAL A 65 -20.45 -7.08 23.62
C VAL A 65 -21.87 -7.60 23.40
N GLU A 66 -22.32 -7.72 22.15
CA GLU A 66 -23.65 -8.28 21.82
C GLU A 66 -23.76 -9.78 22.17
N GLN A 67 -22.75 -10.59 21.85
CA GLN A 67 -22.68 -12.01 22.20
C GLN A 67 -22.73 -12.23 23.74
N GLN A 68 -22.07 -11.37 24.51
CA GLN A 68 -22.03 -11.43 25.97
C GLN A 68 -23.30 -10.83 26.64
N GLY A 69 -24.23 -10.26 25.86
CA GLY A 69 -25.47 -9.68 26.37
C GLY A 69 -25.33 -8.28 26.98
N GLY A 70 -24.23 -7.58 26.67
CA GLY A 70 -24.01 -6.18 27.04
C GLY A 70 -24.76 -5.20 26.14
N ASN A 71 -24.49 -3.90 26.32
CA ASN A 71 -25.10 -2.82 25.54
C ASN A 71 -24.05 -2.22 24.57
N PRO A 72 -24.12 -2.44 23.25
CA PRO A 72 -23.12 -1.95 22.29
C PRO A 72 -23.22 -0.45 21.95
N GLU A 73 -24.31 0.25 22.31
CA GLU A 73 -24.54 1.63 21.85
C GLU A 73 -23.53 2.67 22.40
N PRO A 74 -23.05 2.60 23.66
CA PRO A 74 -21.94 3.44 24.13
C PRO A 74 -20.69 3.24 23.29
N LEU A 75 -20.27 1.99 23.06
CA LEU A 75 -19.09 1.64 22.26
C LEU A 75 -19.22 2.15 20.81
N ARG A 76 -20.37 1.94 20.15
CA ARG A 76 -20.69 2.48 18.81
C ARG A 76 -20.58 4.00 18.74
N SER A 77 -20.88 4.69 19.83
CA SER A 77 -20.86 6.17 19.91
C SER A 77 -19.47 6.74 20.19
N ALA A 78 -18.48 5.90 20.51
CA ALA A 78 -17.14 6.30 20.96
C ALA A 78 -16.00 5.70 20.12
N ILE A 79 -16.29 5.11 18.96
CA ILE A 79 -15.28 4.60 18.04
C ILE A 79 -14.41 5.77 17.54
N PRO A 80 -13.08 5.78 17.74
CA PRO A 80 -12.20 6.78 17.16
C PRO A 80 -12.15 6.64 15.63
N SER A 81 -11.84 7.72 14.91
CA SER A 81 -11.56 7.59 13.47
C SER A 81 -10.31 6.73 13.27
N SER A 82 -10.41 5.76 12.37
CA SER A 82 -9.29 4.97 11.86
C SER A 82 -8.37 5.82 10.98
N GLU A 83 -8.91 6.83 10.27
CA GLU A 83 -8.21 7.70 9.30
C GLU A 83 -6.86 8.22 9.81
N TRP A 84 -5.80 8.12 9.01
CA TRP A 84 -4.46 8.60 9.37
C TRP A 84 -4.27 10.12 9.16
N ASP A 85 -3.85 10.81 10.22
CA ASP A 85 -3.39 12.21 10.16
C ASP A 85 -1.87 12.30 9.89
N ASP A 86 -1.36 13.51 9.60
CA ASP A 86 0.06 13.77 9.29
C ASP A 86 1.04 13.20 10.34
N THR A 87 0.64 13.11 11.61
CA THR A 87 1.43 12.54 12.72
C THR A 87 1.51 11.03 12.60
N PHE A 88 0.37 10.36 12.40
CA PHE A 88 0.28 8.91 12.17
C PHE A 88 1.03 8.52 10.89
N ARG A 89 0.83 9.26 9.79
CA ARG A 89 1.59 9.09 8.54
C ARG A 89 3.11 9.23 8.75
N THR A 90 3.54 10.18 9.57
CA THR A 90 4.97 10.36 9.91
C THR A 90 5.50 9.20 10.75
N ALA A 91 4.75 8.73 11.75
CA ALA A 91 5.10 7.56 12.56
C ALA A 91 5.20 6.29 11.71
N GLY A 92 4.20 6.01 10.86
CA GLY A 92 4.19 4.83 9.98
C GLY A 92 5.32 4.85 8.95
N ALA A 93 5.66 6.02 8.39
CA ALA A 93 6.82 6.16 7.52
C ALA A 93 8.14 5.85 8.25
N CYS A 94 8.28 6.27 9.51
CA CYS A 94 9.43 5.95 10.36
C CYS A 94 9.52 4.44 10.67
N VAL A 95 8.40 3.79 11.00
CA VAL A 95 8.34 2.33 11.24
C VAL A 95 8.77 1.55 10.00
N LEU A 96 8.21 1.91 8.83
CA LEU A 96 8.56 1.27 7.56
C LEU A 96 10.05 1.43 7.21
N ASP A 97 10.63 2.64 7.35
CA ASP A 97 12.05 2.87 7.08
C ASP A 97 12.97 2.06 8.01
N LYS A 98 12.61 1.95 9.30
CA LYS A 98 13.34 1.13 10.28
C LYS A 98 13.22 -0.37 10.05
N TYR A 99 12.10 -0.85 9.51
CA TYR A 99 11.92 -2.26 9.13
C TYR A 99 12.66 -2.60 7.83
N ILE A 100 12.59 -1.73 6.83
CA ILE A 100 13.37 -1.86 5.59
C ILE A 100 14.88 -1.86 5.89
N SER A 101 15.32 -1.04 6.85
CA SER A 101 16.73 -0.94 7.28
C SER A 101 17.20 -2.13 8.13
N ALA A 102 16.32 -2.77 8.89
CA ALA A 102 16.66 -3.96 9.70
C ALA A 102 16.60 -5.27 8.90
N SER A 103 15.72 -5.33 7.89
CA SER A 103 15.53 -6.49 7.02
C SER A 103 15.69 -6.10 5.55
N SER A 104 14.59 -5.87 4.83
CA SER A 104 14.60 -5.56 3.40
C SER A 104 13.26 -4.98 2.93
N GLY A 105 13.27 -4.31 1.78
CA GLY A 105 12.03 -3.84 1.13
C GLY A 105 11.06 -4.98 0.81
N SER A 106 11.57 -6.14 0.38
CA SER A 106 10.76 -7.32 0.05
C SER A 106 10.14 -7.99 1.27
N ALA A 107 10.86 -8.10 2.39
CA ALA A 107 10.28 -8.65 3.62
C ALA A 107 9.18 -7.73 4.21
N VAL A 108 9.27 -6.42 3.95
CA VAL A 108 8.20 -5.46 4.30
C VAL A 108 7.04 -5.52 3.29
N ASP A 109 7.29 -5.79 2.01
CA ASP A 109 6.21 -6.10 1.06
C ASP A 109 5.46 -7.38 1.46
N GLU A 110 6.18 -8.44 1.85
CA GLU A 110 5.61 -9.71 2.33
C GLU A 110 4.85 -9.55 3.66
N MET A 111 5.28 -8.65 4.56
CA MET A 111 4.48 -8.24 5.73
C MET A 111 3.13 -7.66 5.30
N LEU A 112 3.14 -6.67 4.39
CA LEU A 112 1.91 -6.01 3.93
C LEU A 112 0.98 -6.98 3.20
N ASP A 113 1.52 -7.88 2.38
CA ASP A 113 0.75 -8.93 1.70
C ASP A 113 0.09 -9.91 2.70
N LYS A 114 0.77 -10.28 3.81
CA LYS A 114 0.15 -11.08 4.90
C LYS A 114 -0.96 -10.32 5.59
N MET A 115 -0.74 -9.05 5.94
CA MET A 115 -1.73 -8.22 6.65
C MET A 115 -2.98 -7.99 5.78
N GLU A 116 -2.80 -7.69 4.50
CA GLU A 116 -3.90 -7.52 3.54
C GLU A 116 -4.72 -8.82 3.37
N ALA A 117 -4.04 -9.98 3.30
CA ALA A 117 -4.69 -11.28 3.25
C ALA A 117 -5.49 -11.64 4.51
N PHE A 118 -5.13 -11.06 5.68
CA PHE A 118 -5.78 -11.36 6.96
C PHE A 118 -7.02 -10.50 7.26
N ILE A 119 -7.15 -9.31 6.66
CA ILE A 119 -8.35 -8.45 6.78
C ILE A 119 -9.68 -9.21 6.63
N PRO A 120 -9.91 -10.08 5.61
CA PRO A 120 -11.15 -10.85 5.49
C PRO A 120 -11.36 -11.87 6.62
N GLU A 121 -10.30 -12.38 7.26
CA GLU A 121 -10.41 -13.35 8.36
C GLU A 121 -10.89 -12.67 9.65
N MET A 122 -10.44 -11.43 9.91
CA MET A 122 -10.90 -10.60 11.05
C MET A 122 -12.42 -10.32 11.04
N ALA A 123 -13.06 -10.40 9.88
CA ALA A 123 -14.51 -10.19 9.75
C ALA A 123 -15.33 -11.32 10.39
N GLU A 124 -14.83 -12.56 10.36
CA GLU A 124 -15.51 -13.75 10.90
C GLU A 124 -14.92 -14.27 12.21
N MET A 125 -13.69 -13.86 12.56
CA MET A 125 -13.00 -14.27 13.78
C MET A 125 -13.54 -13.59 15.05
N ASP A 126 -13.56 -14.31 16.17
CA ASP A 126 -13.79 -13.77 17.52
C ASP A 126 -12.47 -13.24 18.11
N LEU A 127 -12.53 -12.18 18.93
CA LEU A 127 -11.34 -11.51 19.49
C LEU A 127 -10.40 -12.42 20.28
N ASP A 128 -10.93 -13.42 20.96
CA ASP A 128 -10.12 -14.36 21.76
C ASP A 128 -9.18 -15.20 20.87
N ALA A 129 -9.48 -15.35 19.57
CA ALA A 129 -8.61 -16.02 18.59
C ALA A 129 -7.67 -15.05 17.85
N LEU A 130 -7.94 -13.74 17.87
CA LEU A 130 -7.10 -12.72 17.23
C LEU A 130 -5.77 -12.45 17.97
N GLY A 131 -5.61 -12.97 19.20
CA GLY A 131 -4.44 -12.71 20.05
C GLY A 131 -3.31 -13.76 19.99
N ASP A 132 -3.56 -14.96 19.47
CA ASP A 132 -2.65 -16.12 19.67
C ASP A 132 -1.75 -16.48 18.47
N GLU A 133 -2.08 -16.10 17.23
CA GLU A 133 -1.42 -16.67 16.02
C GLU A 133 -0.86 -15.67 14.96
N THR A 134 -1.04 -14.35 15.11
CA THR A 134 -0.74 -13.35 14.05
C THR A 134 0.60 -12.62 14.19
N ASP A 135 1.70 -13.32 13.92
CA ASP A 135 3.01 -12.69 13.65
C ASP A 135 3.06 -12.11 12.21
N PHE A 136 2.94 -10.78 12.13
CA PHE A 136 3.10 -10.03 10.88
C PHE A 136 4.53 -9.52 10.62
N LEU A 137 5.49 -9.74 11.53
CA LEU A 137 6.78 -9.08 11.44
C LEU A 137 7.55 -9.47 10.16
N PRO A 138 8.30 -8.53 9.54
CA PRO A 138 9.20 -8.83 8.42
C PRO A 138 10.27 -9.84 8.85
N GLU A 139 10.69 -10.75 7.96
CA GLU A 139 11.74 -11.73 8.28
C GLU A 139 13.00 -11.03 8.82
N GLY A 140 13.44 -11.38 10.03
CA GLY A 140 14.61 -10.79 10.69
C GLY A 140 14.31 -9.59 11.61
N VAL A 141 13.07 -9.10 11.65
CA VAL A 141 12.58 -8.22 12.73
C VAL A 141 12.13 -9.09 13.90
N SER A 142 12.56 -8.76 15.12
CA SER A 142 12.15 -9.41 16.36
C SER A 142 11.17 -8.55 17.16
N ASP A 143 10.37 -9.17 18.04
CA ASP A 143 9.37 -8.49 18.88
C ASP A 143 9.96 -7.31 19.66
N ASP A 144 11.08 -7.51 20.35
CA ASP A 144 11.79 -6.46 21.10
C ASP A 144 12.17 -5.26 20.22
N TYR A 145 12.52 -5.49 18.94
CA TYR A 145 12.84 -4.42 17.98
C TYR A 145 11.57 -3.77 17.43
N SER A 146 10.50 -4.54 17.16
CA SER A 146 9.18 -4.00 16.80
C SER A 146 8.66 -3.05 17.88
N ILE A 147 8.71 -3.46 19.16
CA ILE A 147 8.28 -2.65 20.31
C ILE A 147 9.13 -1.37 20.40
N ALA A 148 10.46 -1.48 20.31
CA ALA A 148 11.36 -0.34 20.35
C ALA A 148 11.16 0.62 19.15
N VAL A 149 10.89 0.10 17.95
CA VAL A 149 10.61 0.89 16.75
C VAL A 149 9.30 1.66 16.89
N ASN A 150 8.23 1.02 17.39
CA ASN A 150 6.95 1.67 17.61
C ASN A 150 7.00 2.76 18.70
N GLN A 151 7.87 2.61 19.70
CA GLN A 151 8.15 3.66 20.69
C GLN A 151 9.00 4.79 20.09
N ASP A 152 10.14 4.48 19.48
CA ASP A 152 11.05 5.47 18.88
C ASP A 152 10.36 6.34 17.79
N CYS A 153 9.41 5.77 17.05
CA CYS A 153 8.68 6.46 15.98
C CYS A 153 7.41 7.16 16.47
N GLY A 154 7.10 7.14 17.78
CA GLY A 154 5.89 7.74 18.37
C GLY A 154 4.58 7.03 18.01
N MET A 155 4.64 5.84 17.42
CA MET A 155 3.45 5.08 17.01
C MET A 155 2.60 4.65 18.22
N ALA A 156 3.27 4.18 19.28
CA ALA A 156 2.60 3.81 20.53
C ALA A 156 1.87 5.00 21.18
N ASP A 157 2.49 6.18 21.17
CA ASP A 157 1.92 7.40 21.74
C ASP A 157 0.69 7.87 20.94
N VAL A 158 0.78 7.91 19.60
CA VAL A 158 -0.35 8.26 18.72
C VAL A 158 -1.56 7.32 18.92
N MET A 159 -1.32 6.02 19.11
CA MET A 159 -2.40 5.07 19.40
C MET A 159 -3.03 5.29 20.78
N LEU A 160 -2.22 5.58 21.81
CA LEU A 160 -2.70 5.86 23.16
C LEU A 160 -3.51 7.17 23.24
N ASP A 161 -3.00 8.25 22.64
CA ASP A 161 -3.68 9.55 22.60
C ASP A 161 -5.05 9.42 21.91
N ARG A 162 -5.13 8.74 20.75
CA ARG A 162 -6.40 8.47 20.05
C ARG A 162 -7.40 7.64 20.86
N MET A 163 -6.93 6.72 21.72
CA MET A 163 -7.79 5.93 22.60
C MET A 163 -8.29 6.70 23.84
N ASP A 164 -7.53 7.69 24.32
CA ASP A 164 -7.96 8.57 25.43
C ASP A 164 -8.91 9.67 24.93
N GLU A 165 -8.56 10.37 23.84
CA GLU A 165 -9.37 11.46 23.26
C GLU A 165 -10.77 11.01 22.80
N SER A 166 -10.90 9.77 22.32
CA SER A 166 -12.19 9.19 21.93
C SER A 166 -13.05 8.70 23.11
N GLY A 167 -12.46 8.52 24.29
CA GLY A 167 -13.12 7.89 25.43
C GLY A 167 -13.49 6.41 25.21
N PHE A 168 -12.96 5.78 24.16
CA PHE A 168 -13.31 4.42 23.74
C PHE A 168 -13.22 3.39 24.87
N THR A 169 -12.15 3.45 25.66
CA THR A 169 -11.93 2.58 26.83
C THR A 169 -13.04 2.69 27.88
N ALA A 170 -13.52 3.91 28.15
CA ALA A 170 -14.62 4.13 29.10
C ALA A 170 -15.97 3.65 28.54
N ALA A 171 -16.19 3.83 27.23
CA ALA A 171 -17.37 3.34 26.53
C ALA A 171 -17.43 1.80 26.51
N LEU A 172 -16.29 1.13 26.26
CA LEU A 172 -16.18 -0.34 26.33
C LEU A 172 -16.52 -0.86 27.73
N MET A 173 -15.96 -0.25 28.79
CA MET A 173 -16.29 -0.60 30.17
C MET A 173 -17.78 -0.41 30.47
N GLN A 174 -18.40 0.69 30.01
CA GLN A 174 -19.84 0.91 30.15
C GLN A 174 -20.64 -0.18 29.42
N SER A 175 -20.29 -0.46 28.17
CA SER A 175 -20.93 -1.46 27.30
C SER A 175 -20.93 -2.86 27.90
N MET A 176 -19.83 -3.28 28.53
CA MET A 176 -19.74 -4.55 29.26
C MET A 176 -20.48 -4.54 30.62
N SER A 177 -20.66 -3.38 31.24
CA SER A 177 -21.25 -3.27 32.59
C SER A 177 -22.78 -3.42 32.66
N GLY A 178 -23.47 -3.37 31.51
CA GLY A 178 -24.89 -3.74 31.40
C GLY A 178 -25.88 -2.84 32.13
N ASN A 179 -25.88 -1.53 31.85
CA ASN A 179 -26.96 -0.59 32.20
C ASN A 179 -27.24 0.38 31.02
#